data_AF-A0A2W5SIX0-F1
#
_entry.id   AF-A0A2W5SIX0-F1
#
_cell.length_a   1.000
_cell.length_b   1.000
_cell.length_c   1.000
_cell.angle_alpha   90.00
_cell.angle_beta   90.00
_cell.angle_gamma   90.00
#
_symmetry.space_group_name_H-M   'P 1'
#
loop_
_entity.id
_entity.type
_entity.pdbx_description
1 polymer ?
#
loop_
_entity_poly.entity_id
_entity_poly.type
_entity_poly.pdbx_seq_one_letter_code
_entity_poly.pdbx_strand_id
1 'polypeptide(L)'
;MWWAAKRTLSLVLLALGVLRRSFVVVLLVGLIALNIASLTIPAVAQAMSAAITAVTKAPTVYSKLSQKAIASNKLLLKATGEMSSATGKLTKKEAALAKVTAEAVVLRGQLNSANGKLGKMQTKVSSVTKRVRERVARDASRNLGSIYGEALPYVGVGVIVGVTVWELSDACGTMNDMVTLEKETLGREDSSEDAQKVCGYKVPTRAEVWAAIKSSPQMVWESLPELPDLPALTEVSFPEVDWSWRPWN
;
A
#
# COMPACT_ATOMS: atom_id res chain seq x y z
N MET A 1 14.10 -29.83 124.69
CA MET A 1 13.72 -28.91 123.58
C MET A 1 14.81 -28.70 122.52
N TRP A 2 16.11 -28.88 122.82
CA TRP A 2 17.21 -28.63 121.87
C TRP A 2 17.30 -29.63 120.68
N TRP A 3 16.82 -30.86 120.87
CA TRP A 3 16.88 -31.92 119.86
C TRP A 3 15.89 -31.72 118.71
N ALA A 4 14.72 -31.12 118.99
CA ALA A 4 13.70 -30.84 117.97
C ALA A 4 14.15 -29.72 117.01
N ALA A 5 14.78 -28.66 117.53
CA ALA A 5 15.28 -27.53 116.74
C ALA A 5 16.44 -27.89 115.80
N LYS A 6 17.32 -28.82 116.22
CA LYS A 6 18.43 -29.30 115.38
C LYS A 6 17.93 -30.19 114.23
N ARG A 7 16.85 -30.94 114.47
CA ARG A 7 16.20 -31.80 113.47
C ARG A 7 15.43 -30.99 112.43
N THR A 8 14.73 -29.91 112.83
CA THR A 8 14.06 -29.01 111.88
C THR A 8 15.06 -28.20 111.05
N LEU A 9 16.15 -27.69 111.64
CA LEU A 9 17.19 -26.97 110.90
C LEU A 9 17.91 -27.87 109.87
N SER A 10 18.21 -29.12 110.24
CA SER A 10 18.81 -30.10 109.33
C SER A 10 17.88 -30.44 108.15
N LEU A 11 16.58 -30.59 108.41
CA LEU A 11 15.58 -30.84 107.36
C LEU A 11 15.43 -29.64 106.41
N VAL A 12 15.48 -28.40 106.94
CA VAL A 12 15.42 -27.18 106.11
C VAL A 12 16.66 -27.04 105.23
N LEU A 13 17.86 -27.30 105.77
CA LEU A 13 19.11 -27.25 105.00
C LEU A 13 19.18 -28.36 103.93
N LEU A 14 18.68 -29.56 104.23
CA LEU A 14 18.52 -30.65 103.26
C LEU A 14 17.53 -30.27 102.17
N ALA A 15 16.37 -29.69 102.52
CA ALA A 15 15.37 -29.24 101.57
C ALA A 15 15.92 -28.14 100.64
N LEU A 16 16.65 -27.15 101.18
CA LEU A 16 17.34 -26.14 100.38
C LEU A 16 18.41 -26.74 99.45
N GLY A 17 19.17 -27.73 99.94
CA GLY A 17 20.19 -28.43 99.17
C GLY A 17 19.59 -29.24 98.01
N VAL A 18 18.47 -29.93 98.25
CA VAL A 18 17.71 -30.66 97.23
C VAL A 18 17.11 -29.69 96.22
N LEU A 19 16.51 -28.59 96.67
CA LEU A 19 15.93 -27.57 95.78
C LEU A 19 17.00 -26.95 94.88
N ARG A 20 18.18 -26.62 95.42
CA ARG A 20 19.32 -26.10 94.66
C ARG A 20 19.82 -27.10 93.63
N ARG A 21 19.94 -28.39 93.99
CA ARG A 21 20.36 -29.44 93.05
C ARG A 21 19.33 -29.64 91.93
N SER A 22 18.05 -29.71 92.26
CA SER A 22 16.97 -29.82 91.27
C SER A 22 16.95 -28.61 90.33
N PHE A 23 17.15 -27.40 90.84
CA PHE A 23 17.23 -26.20 90.00
C PHE A 23 18.39 -26.26 89.00
N VAL A 24 19.59 -26.68 89.44
CA VAL A 24 20.76 -26.83 88.55
C VAL A 24 20.52 -27.89 87.48
N VAL A 25 19.90 -29.02 87.84
CA VAL A 25 19.57 -30.10 86.88
C VAL A 25 18.56 -29.61 85.84
N VAL A 26 17.50 -28.92 86.26
CA VAL A 26 16.49 -28.34 85.34
C VAL A 26 17.14 -27.33 84.40
N LEU A 27 18.04 -26.49 84.90
CA LEU A 27 18.76 -25.51 84.08
C LEU A 27 19.67 -26.19 83.05
N LEU A 28 20.41 -27.24 83.45
CA LEU A 28 21.25 -28.01 82.53
C LEU A 28 20.44 -28.71 81.44
N VAL A 29 19.35 -29.38 81.81
CA VAL A 29 18.44 -30.03 80.86
C VAL A 29 17.83 -28.99 79.92
N GLY A 30 17.46 -27.81 80.43
CA GLY A 30 16.95 -26.70 79.62
C GLY A 30 17.97 -26.19 78.60
N LEU A 31 19.25 -26.06 78.97
CA LEU A 31 20.32 -25.65 78.05
C LEU A 31 20.59 -26.70 76.96
N ILE A 32 20.54 -27.98 77.31
CA ILE A 32 20.70 -29.08 76.33
C ILE A 32 19.51 -29.09 75.37
N ALA A 33 18.29 -29.01 75.89
CA ALA A 33 17.07 -28.95 75.08
C ALA A 33 17.07 -27.74 74.14
N LEU A 34 17.52 -26.57 74.61
CA LEU A 34 17.64 -25.37 73.78
C LEU A 34 18.68 -25.53 72.66
N ASN A 35 19.82 -26.17 72.93
CA ASN A 35 20.82 -26.47 71.90
C ASN A 35 20.24 -27.39 70.81
N ILE A 36 19.57 -28.49 71.21
CA ILE A 36 18.94 -29.42 70.25
C ILE A 36 17.84 -28.72 69.44
N ALA A 37 17.01 -27.92 70.10
CA ALA A 37 15.93 -27.17 69.45
C ALA A 37 16.47 -26.11 68.48
N SER A 38 17.60 -25.47 68.79
CA SER A 38 18.23 -24.46 67.92
C SER A 38 18.75 -25.04 66.60
N LEU A 39 19.06 -26.34 66.55
CA LEU A 39 19.54 -27.02 65.34
C LEU A 39 18.41 -27.64 64.52
N THR A 40 17.38 -28.15 65.19
CA THR A 40 16.29 -28.91 64.54
C THR A 40 15.13 -28.02 64.11
N ILE A 41 14.91 -26.87 64.76
CA ILE A 41 13.76 -26.01 64.53
C ILE A 41 14.23 -24.64 64.02
N PRO A 42 13.97 -24.30 62.74
CA PRO A 42 14.36 -23.01 62.15
C PRO A 42 13.81 -21.79 62.89
N ALA A 43 12.66 -21.91 63.55
CA ALA A 43 12.06 -20.84 64.36
C ALA A 43 12.84 -20.56 65.65
N VAL A 44 13.38 -21.59 66.31
CA VAL A 44 14.21 -21.45 67.52
C VAL A 44 15.56 -20.85 67.15
N ALA A 45 16.16 -21.30 66.05
CA ALA A 45 17.37 -20.71 65.48
C ALA A 45 17.18 -19.20 65.20
N GLN A 46 16.04 -18.82 64.62
CA GLN A 46 15.67 -17.42 64.36
C GLN A 46 15.55 -16.59 65.64
N ALA A 47 14.80 -17.08 66.62
CA ALA A 47 14.60 -16.38 67.88
C ALA A 47 15.92 -16.18 68.65
N MET A 48 16.78 -17.21 68.69
CA MET A 48 18.11 -17.13 69.30
C MET A 48 19.03 -16.17 68.55
N SER A 49 18.98 -16.18 67.22
CA SER A 49 19.75 -15.26 66.37
C SER A 49 19.32 -13.79 66.56
N ALA A 50 18.02 -13.53 66.70
CA ALA A 50 17.48 -12.21 66.99
C ALA A 50 17.88 -11.74 68.39
N ALA A 51 17.82 -12.62 69.39
CA ALA A 51 18.24 -12.31 70.76
C ALA A 51 19.75 -11.98 70.83
N ILE A 52 20.61 -12.76 70.15
CA ILE A 52 22.04 -12.49 70.06
C ILE A 52 22.29 -11.14 69.37
N THR A 53 21.59 -10.86 68.28
CA THR A 53 21.73 -9.57 67.58
C THR A 53 21.28 -8.39 68.44
N ALA A 54 20.20 -8.53 69.21
CA ALA A 54 19.68 -7.47 70.07
C ALA A 54 20.66 -7.10 71.21
N VAL A 55 21.32 -8.11 71.79
CA VAL A 55 22.28 -7.91 72.90
C VAL A 55 23.66 -7.48 72.39
N THR A 56 24.18 -8.15 71.37
CA THR A 56 25.57 -7.96 70.90
C THR A 56 25.71 -6.92 69.81
N LYS A 57 24.61 -6.53 69.15
CA LYS A 57 24.58 -5.72 67.92
C LYS A 57 25.41 -6.30 66.76
N ALA A 58 25.85 -7.56 66.85
CA ALA A 58 26.63 -8.22 65.81
C ALA A 58 25.71 -8.92 64.80
N PRO A 59 25.97 -8.78 63.48
CA PRO A 59 25.15 -9.40 62.45
C PRO A 59 25.39 -10.92 62.37
N THR A 60 24.32 -11.70 62.49
CA THR A 60 24.35 -13.17 62.41
C THR A 60 24.14 -13.69 60.98
N VAL A 61 24.46 -14.96 60.71
CA VAL A 61 24.25 -15.61 59.39
C VAL A 61 22.78 -15.56 58.95
N TYR A 62 21.83 -15.77 59.87
CA TYR A 62 20.40 -15.73 59.55
C TYR A 62 19.95 -14.33 59.08
N SER A 63 20.44 -13.27 59.73
CA SER A 63 20.14 -11.88 59.33
C SER A 63 20.70 -11.54 57.94
N LYS A 64 21.87 -12.08 57.57
CA LYS A 64 22.46 -11.89 56.22
C LYS A 64 21.68 -12.64 55.15
N LEU A 65 21.21 -13.84 55.45
CA LEU A 65 20.39 -14.64 54.52
C LEU A 65 19.03 -14.00 54.28
N SER A 66 18.35 -13.53 55.33
CA SER A 66 17.06 -12.84 55.19
C SER A 66 17.22 -11.51 54.43
N GLN A 67 18.27 -10.75 54.72
CA GLN A 67 18.57 -9.51 53.99
C GLN A 67 18.87 -9.77 52.50
N LYS A 68 19.63 -10.83 52.19
CA LYS A 68 19.88 -11.24 50.79
C LYS A 68 18.60 -11.68 50.10
N ALA A 69 17.72 -12.42 50.77
CA ALA A 69 16.41 -12.80 50.23
C ALA A 69 15.52 -11.58 49.93
N ILE A 70 15.50 -10.59 50.84
CA ILE A 70 14.77 -9.31 50.63
C ILE A 70 15.38 -8.52 49.46
N ALA A 71 16.70 -8.44 49.38
CA ALA A 71 17.39 -7.76 48.28
C ALA A 71 17.09 -8.44 46.93
N SER A 72 17.14 -9.78 46.86
CA SER A 72 16.77 -10.54 45.67
C SER A 72 15.31 -10.32 45.28
N ASN A 73 14.36 -10.37 46.23
CA ASN A 73 12.96 -10.10 45.95
C ASN A 73 12.73 -8.67 45.43
N LYS A 74 13.46 -7.68 45.95
CA LYS A 74 13.40 -6.29 45.44
C LYS A 74 13.91 -6.20 44.00
N LEU A 75 14.96 -6.93 43.63
CA LEU A 75 15.45 -6.99 42.26
C LEU A 75 14.45 -7.69 41.34
N LEU A 76 13.83 -8.79 41.79
CA LEU A 76 12.77 -9.47 41.04
C LEU A 76 11.57 -8.54 40.81
N LEU A 77 11.11 -7.81 41.83
CA LEU A 77 10.01 -6.85 41.67
C LEU A 77 10.36 -5.73 40.67
N LYS A 78 11.60 -5.23 40.68
CA LYS A 78 12.06 -4.25 39.68
C LYS A 78 12.09 -4.83 38.27
N ALA A 79 12.68 -6.01 38.09
CA ALA A 79 12.76 -6.69 36.80
C ALA A 79 11.36 -6.99 36.25
N THR A 80 10.42 -7.44 37.09
CA THR A 80 9.01 -7.66 36.71
C THR A 80 8.33 -6.35 36.30
N GLY A 81 8.59 -5.25 36.99
CA GLY A 81 8.06 -3.92 36.63
C GLY A 81 8.60 -3.40 35.30
N GLU A 82 9.91 -3.53 35.08
CA GLU A 82 10.55 -3.17 33.80
C GLU A 82 10.04 -4.04 32.65
N MET A 83 9.89 -5.34 32.87
CA MET A 83 9.34 -6.26 31.88
C MET A 83 7.89 -5.91 31.53
N SER A 84 7.05 -5.61 32.52
CA SER A 84 5.67 -5.14 32.29
C SER A 84 5.63 -3.84 31.47
N SER A 85 6.53 -2.90 31.76
CA SER A 85 6.65 -1.65 30.99
C SER A 85 7.11 -1.91 29.54
N ALA A 86 8.09 -2.80 29.35
CA ALA A 86 8.58 -3.19 28.04
C ALA A 86 7.48 -3.89 27.21
N THR A 87 6.73 -4.81 27.81
CA THR A 87 5.57 -5.46 27.18
C THR A 87 4.53 -4.42 26.77
N GLY A 88 4.20 -3.46 27.64
CA GLY A 88 3.26 -2.39 27.30
C GLY A 88 3.72 -1.47 26.17
N LYS A 89 5.03 -1.29 25.98
CA LYS A 89 5.59 -0.56 24.82
C LYS A 89 5.53 -1.39 23.55
N LEU A 90 5.79 -2.70 23.63
CA LEU A 90 5.71 -3.62 22.51
C LEU A 90 4.29 -3.72 21.97
N THR A 91 3.28 -3.90 22.83
CA THR A 91 1.88 -3.97 22.40
C THR A 91 1.41 -2.68 21.71
N LYS A 92 1.86 -1.50 22.18
CA LYS A 92 1.60 -0.22 21.51
C LYS A 92 2.25 -0.16 20.12
N LYS A 93 3.47 -0.66 19.98
CA LYS A 93 4.16 -0.74 18.68
C LYS A 93 3.49 -1.73 17.74
N GLU A 94 3.05 -2.88 18.24
CA GLU A 94 2.30 -3.86 17.46
C GLU A 94 0.96 -3.30 16.98
N ALA A 95 0.23 -2.59 17.83
CA ALA A 95 -1.01 -1.91 17.43
C ALA A 95 -0.76 -0.82 16.38
N ALA A 96 0.31 -0.03 16.53
CA ALA A 96 0.70 0.97 15.53
C ALA A 96 1.11 0.31 14.20
N LEU A 97 1.86 -0.80 14.26
CA LEU A 97 2.27 -1.55 13.08
C LEU A 97 1.06 -2.15 12.36
N ALA A 98 0.11 -2.73 13.09
CA ALA A 98 -1.14 -3.26 12.54
C ALA A 98 -1.99 -2.19 11.86
N LYS A 99 -1.97 -0.96 12.38
CA LYS A 99 -2.64 0.18 11.73
C LYS A 99 -1.96 0.55 10.42
N VAL A 100 -0.63 0.67 10.41
CA VAL A 100 0.14 1.00 9.20
C VAL A 100 -0.02 -0.09 8.14
N THR A 101 -0.04 -1.37 8.52
CA THR A 101 -0.26 -2.46 7.56
C THR A 101 -1.69 -2.44 7.00
N ALA A 102 -2.70 -2.14 7.81
CA ALA A 102 -4.08 -1.99 7.33
C ALA A 102 -4.21 -0.82 6.33
N GLU A 103 -3.61 0.33 6.62
CA GLU A 103 -3.59 1.49 5.71
C GLU A 103 -2.86 1.14 4.39
N ALA A 104 -1.72 0.43 4.46
CA ALA A 104 -0.98 -0.01 3.28
C ALA A 104 -1.81 -0.95 2.38
N VAL A 105 -2.61 -1.85 2.96
CA VAL A 105 -3.52 -2.72 2.19
C VAL A 105 -4.60 -1.91 1.48
N VAL A 106 -5.20 -0.93 2.16
CA VAL A 106 -6.22 -0.05 1.56
C VAL A 106 -5.62 0.77 0.40
N LEU A 107 -4.47 1.40 0.62
CA LEU A 107 -3.76 2.17 -0.40
C LEU A 107 -3.38 1.31 -1.61
N ARG A 108 -2.91 0.07 -1.37
CA ARG A 108 -2.61 -0.88 -2.45
C ARG A 108 -3.86 -1.27 -3.23
N GLY A 109 -5.00 -1.45 -2.55
CA GLY A 109 -6.29 -1.70 -3.21
C GLY A 109 -6.73 -0.53 -4.10
N GLN A 110 -6.59 0.71 -3.61
CA GLN A 110 -6.88 1.92 -4.37
C GLN A 110 -5.96 2.08 -5.58
N LEU A 111 -4.66 1.84 -5.41
CA LEU A 111 -3.67 1.90 -6.49
C LEU A 111 -3.97 0.87 -7.58
N ASN A 112 -4.29 -0.36 -7.20
CA ASN A 112 -4.68 -1.41 -8.14
C ASN A 112 -5.96 -1.05 -8.90
N SER A 113 -6.95 -0.46 -8.22
CA SER A 113 -8.18 0.03 -8.87
C SER A 113 -7.90 1.17 -9.85
N ALA A 114 -7.07 2.14 -9.46
CA ALA A 114 -6.66 3.25 -10.30
C ALA A 114 -5.89 2.76 -11.54
N ASN A 115 -4.91 1.87 -11.36
CA ASN A 115 -4.16 1.25 -12.44
C ASN A 115 -5.07 0.44 -13.38
N GLY A 116 -6.04 -0.29 -12.84
CA GLY A 116 -7.03 -1.02 -13.63
C GLY A 116 -7.91 -0.09 -14.47
N LYS A 117 -8.30 1.08 -13.95
CA LYS A 117 -9.03 2.10 -14.70
C LYS A 117 -8.15 2.74 -15.79
N LEU A 118 -6.89 3.05 -15.46
CA LEU A 118 -5.92 3.62 -16.39
C LEU A 118 -5.65 2.67 -17.56
N GLY A 119 -5.43 1.39 -17.30
CA GLY A 119 -5.25 0.38 -18.34
C GLY A 119 -6.45 0.27 -19.28
N LYS A 120 -7.68 0.27 -18.74
CA LYS A 120 -8.91 0.30 -19.56
C LYS A 120 -9.00 1.56 -20.42
N MET A 121 -8.63 2.71 -19.87
CA MET A 121 -8.62 3.98 -20.60
C MET A 121 -7.59 3.96 -21.73
N GLN A 122 -6.38 3.46 -21.47
CA GLN A 122 -5.33 3.29 -22.48
C GLN A 122 -5.79 2.38 -23.63
N THR A 123 -6.42 1.25 -23.35
CA THR A 123 -6.99 0.37 -24.39
C THR A 123 -8.07 1.08 -25.20
N LYS A 124 -8.94 1.85 -24.55
CA LYS A 124 -9.98 2.62 -25.25
C LYS A 124 -9.36 3.69 -26.15
N VAL A 125 -8.40 4.46 -25.66
CA VAL A 125 -7.66 5.47 -26.44
C VAL A 125 -7.03 4.83 -27.67
N SER A 126 -6.27 3.74 -27.50
CA SER A 126 -5.68 3.02 -28.64
C SER A 126 -6.73 2.56 -29.66
N SER A 127 -7.86 2.02 -29.20
CA SER A 127 -8.94 1.59 -30.11
C SER A 127 -9.55 2.76 -30.89
N VAL A 128 -9.70 3.93 -30.25
CA VAL A 128 -10.26 5.13 -30.86
C VAL A 128 -9.27 5.68 -31.87
N THR A 129 -8.01 5.84 -31.47
CA THR A 129 -6.95 6.33 -32.35
C THR A 129 -6.83 5.47 -33.60
N LYS A 130 -6.83 4.13 -33.47
CA LYS A 130 -6.84 3.23 -34.62
C LYS A 130 -8.04 3.46 -35.56
N ARG A 131 -9.26 3.55 -35.02
CA ARG A 131 -10.46 3.80 -35.84
C ARG A 131 -10.43 5.17 -36.54
N VAL A 132 -9.88 6.19 -35.88
CA VAL A 132 -9.70 7.53 -36.46
C VAL A 132 -8.69 7.45 -37.60
N ARG A 133 -7.54 6.82 -37.39
CA ARG A 133 -6.54 6.62 -38.46
C ARG A 133 -7.10 5.91 -39.68
N GLU A 134 -7.78 4.80 -39.48
CA GLU A 134 -8.41 4.05 -40.58
C GLU A 134 -9.47 4.90 -41.31
N ARG A 135 -10.23 5.73 -40.60
CA ARG A 135 -11.21 6.62 -41.20
C ARG A 135 -10.53 7.71 -42.01
N VAL A 136 -9.54 8.41 -41.45
CA VAL A 136 -8.76 9.44 -42.14
C VAL A 136 -8.11 8.87 -43.40
N ALA A 137 -7.52 7.67 -43.32
CA ALA A 137 -6.93 7.01 -44.49
C ALA A 137 -7.97 6.70 -45.58
N ARG A 138 -9.15 6.19 -45.21
CA ARG A 138 -10.24 5.94 -46.17
C ARG A 138 -10.76 7.24 -46.79
N ASP A 139 -10.95 8.27 -45.99
CA ASP A 139 -11.46 9.56 -46.45
C ASP A 139 -10.46 10.26 -47.37
N ALA A 140 -9.17 10.26 -47.03
CA ALA A 140 -8.10 10.76 -47.91
C ALA A 140 -8.06 10.01 -49.25
N SER A 141 -8.25 8.68 -49.23
CA SER A 141 -8.29 7.86 -50.45
C SER A 141 -9.51 8.18 -51.32
N ARG A 142 -10.67 8.36 -50.69
CA ARG A 142 -11.92 8.71 -51.38
C ARG A 142 -11.83 10.09 -52.01
N ASN A 143 -11.32 11.05 -51.27
CA ASN A 143 -11.17 12.42 -51.73
C ASN A 143 -10.16 12.54 -52.88
N LEU A 144 -9.04 11.81 -52.81
CA LEU A 144 -8.10 11.70 -53.92
C LEU A 144 -8.75 11.08 -55.18
N GLY A 145 -9.63 10.09 -55.00
CA GLY A 145 -10.39 9.48 -56.10
C GLY A 145 -11.50 10.38 -56.65
N SER A 146 -12.15 11.18 -55.80
CA SER A 146 -13.27 12.04 -56.19
C SER A 146 -12.83 13.26 -57.00
N ILE A 147 -11.54 13.65 -56.95
CA ILE A 147 -10.98 14.74 -57.78
C ILE A 147 -11.48 14.68 -59.23
N TYR A 148 -11.49 13.47 -59.82
CA TYR A 148 -11.86 13.31 -61.22
C TYR A 148 -13.37 13.47 -61.47
N GLY A 149 -14.21 13.06 -60.52
CA GLY A 149 -15.67 13.22 -60.60
C GLY A 149 -16.13 14.64 -60.28
N GLU A 150 -15.50 15.29 -59.29
CA GLU A 150 -15.79 16.67 -58.88
C GLU A 150 -15.31 17.70 -59.89
N ALA A 151 -14.30 17.35 -60.69
CA ALA A 151 -13.79 18.20 -61.76
C ALA A 151 -14.75 18.35 -62.96
N LEU A 152 -15.95 17.73 -62.90
CA LEU A 152 -17.04 17.91 -63.85
C LEU A 152 -18.15 18.82 -63.26
N PRO A 153 -18.56 19.91 -63.95
CA PRO A 153 -18.00 20.46 -65.18
C PRO A 153 -16.66 21.16 -64.95
N TYR A 154 -15.79 21.11 -65.95
CA TYR A 154 -14.41 21.61 -66.12
C TYR A 154 -13.97 22.94 -65.44
N VAL A 155 -14.90 23.70 -64.89
CA VAL A 155 -14.70 24.99 -64.24
C VAL A 155 -14.34 24.72 -62.78
N GLY A 156 -13.04 24.68 -62.47
CA GLY A 156 -12.58 24.56 -61.08
C GLY A 156 -11.53 23.48 -60.82
N VAL A 157 -11.04 22.77 -61.83
CA VAL A 157 -10.01 21.71 -61.66
C VAL A 157 -8.80 22.17 -60.86
N GLY A 158 -8.35 23.42 -61.06
CA GLY A 158 -7.25 23.97 -60.26
C GLY A 158 -7.60 24.21 -58.79
N VAL A 159 -8.85 24.59 -58.50
CA VAL A 159 -9.35 24.75 -57.13
C VAL A 159 -9.48 23.40 -56.45
N ILE A 160 -10.06 22.40 -57.13
CA ILE A 160 -10.24 21.04 -56.61
C ILE A 160 -8.89 20.42 -56.28
N VAL A 161 -7.95 20.40 -57.23
CA VAL A 161 -6.59 19.90 -56.98
C VAL A 161 -5.93 20.64 -55.81
N GLY A 162 -6.08 21.96 -55.73
CA GLY A 162 -5.55 22.76 -54.63
C GLY A 162 -6.15 22.39 -53.27
N VAL A 163 -7.48 22.23 -53.19
CA VAL A 163 -8.20 21.81 -51.98
C VAL A 163 -7.77 20.41 -51.58
N THR A 164 -7.67 19.47 -52.53
CA THR A 164 -7.23 18.10 -52.21
C THR A 164 -5.78 18.04 -51.71
N VAL A 165 -4.87 18.88 -52.24
CA VAL A 165 -3.51 19.00 -51.68
C VAL A 165 -3.56 19.44 -50.21
N TRP A 166 -4.39 20.43 -49.88
CA TRP A 166 -4.56 20.89 -48.51
C TRP A 166 -5.19 19.83 -47.61
N GLU A 167 -6.25 19.17 -48.06
CA GLU A 167 -6.90 18.11 -47.28
C GLU A 167 -5.96 16.92 -47.03
N LEU A 168 -5.10 16.60 -47.99
CA LEU A 168 -4.09 15.55 -47.82
C LEU A 168 -2.99 15.96 -46.83
N SER A 169 -2.59 17.23 -46.85
CA SER A 169 -1.65 17.80 -45.88
C SER A 169 -2.23 17.74 -44.46
N ASP A 170 -3.48 18.15 -44.28
CA ASP A 170 -4.15 18.13 -42.98
C ASP A 170 -4.41 16.69 -42.49
N ALA A 171 -4.75 15.78 -43.41
CA ALA A 171 -4.86 14.36 -43.11
C ALA A 171 -3.51 13.78 -42.63
N CYS A 172 -2.41 14.10 -43.30
CA CYS A 172 -1.07 13.71 -42.87
C CYS A 172 -0.72 14.27 -41.48
N GLY A 173 -1.01 15.55 -41.23
CA GLY A 173 -0.85 16.18 -39.91
C GLY A 173 -1.63 15.43 -38.83
N THR A 174 -2.92 15.17 -39.07
CA THR A 174 -3.78 14.42 -38.15
C THR A 174 -3.24 13.03 -37.84
N MET A 175 -2.71 12.32 -38.85
CA MET A 175 -2.13 10.99 -38.67
C MET A 175 -0.88 11.04 -37.79
N ASN A 176 -0.02 12.03 -37.98
CA ASN A 176 1.16 12.24 -37.15
C ASN A 176 0.80 12.63 -35.71
N ASP A 177 -0.22 13.46 -35.52
CA ASP A 177 -0.71 13.82 -34.18
C ASP A 177 -1.25 12.59 -33.45
N MET A 178 -1.93 11.69 -34.15
CA MET A 178 -2.37 10.42 -33.57
C MET A 178 -1.19 9.52 -33.16
N VAL A 179 -0.12 9.46 -33.96
CA VAL A 179 1.12 8.73 -33.62
C VAL A 179 1.78 9.32 -32.38
N THR A 180 1.91 10.64 -32.33
CA THR A 180 2.44 11.37 -31.18
C THR A 180 1.58 11.11 -29.93
N LEU A 181 0.26 11.17 -30.04
CA LEU A 181 -0.66 10.89 -28.95
C LEU A 181 -0.47 9.48 -28.39
N GLU A 182 -0.37 8.45 -29.24
CA GLU A 182 -0.12 7.08 -28.77
C GLU A 182 1.25 6.91 -28.13
N LYS A 183 2.28 7.56 -28.69
CA LYS A 183 3.63 7.55 -28.13
C LYS A 183 3.68 8.17 -26.74
N GLU A 184 3.08 9.34 -26.56
CA GLU A 184 3.12 10.07 -25.30
C GLU A 184 2.18 9.46 -24.23
N THR A 185 1.01 8.95 -24.63
CA THR A 185 0.02 8.43 -23.66
C THR A 185 0.13 6.93 -23.38
N LEU A 186 0.60 6.15 -24.34
CA LEU A 186 0.67 4.68 -24.25
C LEU A 186 2.11 4.15 -24.27
N GLY A 187 3.12 4.96 -24.60
CA GLY A 187 4.49 4.51 -24.78
C GLY A 187 4.65 3.54 -25.96
N ARG A 188 3.74 3.56 -26.93
CA ARG A 188 3.76 2.68 -28.11
C ARG A 188 4.38 3.42 -29.29
N GLU A 189 5.29 2.77 -30.01
CA GLU A 189 6.00 3.35 -31.15
C GLU A 189 5.47 2.85 -32.52
N ASP A 190 4.51 1.91 -32.50
CA ASP A 190 4.26 0.98 -33.61
C ASP A 190 3.21 1.41 -34.66
N SER A 191 2.97 2.69 -34.93
CA SER A 191 1.82 3.07 -35.79
C SER A 191 2.08 4.12 -36.86
N SER A 192 3.30 4.15 -37.40
CA SER A 192 3.63 5.06 -38.51
C SER A 192 3.24 4.55 -39.90
N GLU A 193 2.90 3.26 -40.09
CA GLU A 193 2.64 2.72 -41.45
C GLU A 193 1.44 3.38 -42.13
N ASP A 194 0.30 3.51 -41.42
CA ASP A 194 -0.88 4.20 -41.95
C ASP A 194 -0.59 5.69 -42.20
N ALA A 195 0.20 6.33 -41.32
CA ALA A 195 0.58 7.73 -41.47
C ALA A 195 1.46 7.92 -42.72
N GLN A 196 2.47 7.07 -42.90
CA GLN A 196 3.33 7.06 -44.08
C GLN A 196 2.54 6.83 -45.37
N LYS A 197 1.54 5.95 -45.35
CA LYS A 197 0.66 5.73 -46.50
C LYS A 197 -0.10 6.99 -46.89
N VAL A 198 -0.74 7.67 -45.93
CA VAL A 198 -1.50 8.90 -46.20
C VAL A 198 -0.60 10.05 -46.62
N CYS A 199 0.52 10.25 -45.92
CA CYS A 199 1.51 11.28 -46.25
C CYS A 199 2.23 11.01 -47.58
N GLY A 200 2.22 9.77 -48.07
CA GLY A 200 2.85 9.36 -49.33
C GLY A 200 1.94 9.48 -50.56
N TYR A 201 0.68 9.88 -50.40
CA TYR A 201 -0.23 10.06 -51.53
C TYR A 201 0.26 11.17 -52.47
N LYS A 202 0.12 10.94 -53.77
CA LYS A 202 0.45 11.92 -54.82
C LYS A 202 -0.83 12.49 -55.39
N VAL A 203 -1.01 13.80 -55.27
CA VAL A 203 -2.14 14.49 -55.89
C VAL A 203 -1.83 14.71 -57.38
N PRO A 204 -2.73 14.32 -58.30
CA PRO A 204 -2.55 14.57 -59.72
C PRO A 204 -2.56 16.08 -60.01
N THR A 205 -1.74 16.50 -60.97
CA THR A 205 -1.69 17.89 -61.43
C THR A 205 -2.96 18.25 -62.19
N ARG A 206 -3.26 19.56 -62.26
CA ARG A 206 -4.35 20.08 -63.08
C ARG A 206 -4.31 19.55 -64.52
N ALA A 207 -3.13 19.41 -65.12
CA ALA A 207 -2.97 18.93 -66.49
C ALA A 207 -3.33 17.44 -66.63
N GLU A 208 -2.93 16.62 -65.65
CA GLU A 208 -3.25 15.19 -65.60
C GLU A 208 -4.74 14.95 -65.41
N VAL A 209 -5.37 15.69 -64.48
CA VAL A 209 -6.82 15.63 -64.28
C VAL A 209 -7.56 16.08 -65.54
N TRP A 210 -7.11 17.17 -66.18
CA TRP A 210 -7.69 17.67 -67.44
C TRP A 210 -7.59 16.66 -68.58
N ALA A 211 -6.44 16.01 -68.73
CA ALA A 211 -6.22 14.98 -69.75
C ALA A 211 -7.10 13.75 -69.50
N ALA A 212 -7.19 13.29 -68.25
CA ALA A 212 -8.02 12.14 -67.87
C ALA A 212 -9.50 12.38 -68.22
N ILE A 213 -10.05 13.53 -67.84
CA ILE A 213 -11.46 13.86 -68.10
C ILE A 213 -11.74 14.01 -69.60
N LYS A 214 -10.84 14.64 -70.37
CA LYS A 214 -10.99 14.76 -71.83
C LYS A 214 -10.94 13.41 -72.55
N SER A 215 -10.11 12.50 -72.07
CA SER A 215 -9.89 11.22 -72.75
C SER A 215 -11.05 10.25 -72.61
N SER A 216 -11.72 10.21 -71.45
CA SER A 216 -12.89 9.37 -71.23
C SER A 216 -13.65 9.77 -69.95
N PRO A 217 -14.68 10.64 -70.05
CA PRO A 217 -15.52 11.01 -68.90
C PRO A 217 -16.22 9.81 -68.27
N GLN A 218 -16.51 8.78 -69.08
CA GLN A 218 -17.24 7.59 -68.66
C GLN A 218 -16.38 6.62 -67.84
N MET A 219 -15.11 6.45 -68.20
CA MET A 219 -14.16 5.67 -67.40
C MET A 219 -13.88 6.31 -66.03
N VAL A 220 -13.93 7.64 -65.94
CA VAL A 220 -13.82 8.35 -64.66
C VAL A 220 -14.98 7.98 -63.74
N TRP A 221 -16.21 7.97 -64.25
CA TRP A 221 -17.38 7.53 -63.50
C TRP A 221 -17.33 6.06 -63.08
N GLU A 222 -16.82 5.19 -63.94
CA GLU A 222 -16.70 3.74 -63.67
C GLU A 222 -15.54 3.38 -62.72
N SER A 223 -14.56 4.27 -62.54
CA SER A 223 -13.40 4.07 -61.67
C SER A 223 -13.57 4.58 -60.24
N LEU A 224 -14.67 5.30 -59.96
CA LEU A 224 -15.04 5.66 -58.60
C LEU A 224 -15.42 4.39 -57.84
N PRO A 225 -14.88 4.16 -56.62
CA PRO A 225 -15.28 3.02 -55.82
C PRO A 225 -16.79 3.07 -55.57
N GLU A 226 -17.47 1.91 -55.63
CA GLU A 226 -18.90 1.79 -55.33
C GLU A 226 -19.22 2.56 -54.05
N LEU A 227 -20.05 3.59 -54.18
CA LEU A 227 -20.51 4.37 -53.04
C LEU A 227 -21.36 3.44 -52.18
N PRO A 228 -21.07 3.30 -50.87
CA PRO A 228 -21.89 2.47 -49.99
C PRO A 228 -23.32 2.99 -50.01
N ASP A 229 -24.28 2.09 -50.20
CA ASP A 229 -25.75 2.26 -50.23
C ASP A 229 -26.20 3.68 -49.83
N LEU A 230 -26.06 4.61 -50.77
CA LEU A 230 -26.61 5.95 -50.61
C LEU A 230 -28.12 5.80 -50.75
N PRO A 231 -28.94 6.47 -49.91
CA PRO A 231 -30.38 6.52 -50.15
C PRO A 231 -30.57 6.92 -51.61
N ALA A 232 -31.37 6.14 -52.33
CA ALA A 232 -31.54 6.31 -53.77
C ALA A 232 -31.81 7.79 -54.05
N LEU A 233 -30.99 8.41 -54.92
CA LEU A 233 -31.08 9.83 -55.25
C LEU A 233 -32.47 10.25 -55.77
N THR A 234 -33.35 9.28 -56.05
CA THR A 234 -34.78 9.46 -56.29
C THR A 234 -35.53 10.10 -55.12
N GLU A 235 -35.01 10.06 -53.88
CA GLU A 235 -35.61 10.73 -52.72
C GLU A 235 -35.06 12.15 -52.48
N VAL A 236 -34.00 12.55 -53.19
CA VAL A 236 -33.45 13.89 -53.10
C VAL A 236 -34.17 14.78 -54.11
N SER A 237 -35.20 15.50 -53.64
CA SER A 237 -35.79 16.58 -54.43
C SER A 237 -34.77 17.71 -54.56
N PHE A 238 -34.18 17.88 -55.74
CA PHE A 238 -33.43 19.10 -56.02
C PHE A 238 -34.43 20.27 -56.02
N PRO A 239 -34.26 21.30 -55.18
CA PRO A 239 -35.08 22.48 -55.27
C PRO A 239 -34.92 23.09 -56.67
N GLU A 240 -36.02 23.51 -57.30
CA GLU A 240 -35.95 24.27 -58.55
C GLU A 240 -35.08 25.50 -58.31
N VAL A 241 -33.92 25.54 -58.96
CA VAL A 241 -33.03 26.69 -58.92
C VAL A 241 -33.72 27.80 -59.69
N ASP A 242 -34.14 28.85 -58.98
CA ASP A 242 -34.68 30.05 -59.59
C ASP A 242 -33.56 30.85 -60.27
N TRP A 243 -33.45 30.68 -61.59
CA TRP A 243 -32.52 31.41 -62.45
C TRP A 243 -32.89 32.89 -62.63
N SER A 244 -33.97 33.38 -62.01
CA SER A 244 -34.35 34.79 -62.04
C SER A 244 -33.50 35.68 -61.13
N TRP A 245 -32.65 35.08 -60.28
CA TRP A 245 -31.77 35.82 -59.38
C TRP A 245 -30.72 36.64 -60.15
N ARG A 246 -30.94 37.96 -60.21
CA ARG A 246 -29.96 38.96 -60.67
C ARG A 246 -29.39 39.70 -59.46
N PRO A 247 -28.13 39.49 -59.08
CA PRO A 247 -27.54 40.19 -57.93
C PRO A 247 -27.23 41.67 -58.16
N TRP A 248 -27.40 42.18 -59.38
CA TRP A 248 -26.95 43.53 -59.76
C TRP A 248 -27.97 44.26 -60.63
N ASN A 249 -29.15 44.52 -60.08
CA ASN A 249 -30.00 45.65 -60.49
C ASN A 249 -30.30 46.50 -59.26
#